data_AF-A0A829BPR9-F1
#
_entry.id   AF-A0A829BPR9-F1
#
_cell.length_a   1.000
_cell.length_b   1.000
_cell.length_c   1.000
_cell.angle_alpha   90.00
_cell.angle_beta   90.00
_cell.angle_gamma   90.00
#
_symmetry.space_group_name_H-M   'P 1'
#
loop_
_entity.id
_entity.type
_entity.pdbx_description
1 polymer ?
#
loop_
_entity_poly.entity_id
_entity_poly.type
_entity_poly.pdbx_seq_one_letter_code
_entity_poly.pdbx_strand_id
1 'polypeptide(L)'
;MKKQFLEKAVFTVAATAATVVLGNKMADADTYTLQEGDSFFSVAQRYHMDAYELASMNGKDITSLILPGQTLTVNGSAAPDNQAAAPADTTQATTETNDANANTYPVGQCTWGVKAVATWAGDWWGNGGDWASSASAQGYTVGNTPAVGSIMCWTDGGYGHVAYVTAVGEDGKVQVLESNYKDQQWVDNYRGWFDPNNSGTPGSVSYIYPN
;
A
#
# COMPACT_ATOMS: atom_id res chain seq x y z
N MET A 1 29.61 -71.34 -18.69
CA MET A 1 29.39 -72.40 -17.68
C MET A 1 29.78 -71.87 -16.33
N LYS A 2 28.92 -72.06 -15.31
CA LYS A 2 29.23 -72.20 -13.87
C LYS A 2 29.86 -70.98 -13.18
N LYS A 3 29.61 -70.65 -11.91
CA LYS A 3 28.63 -70.96 -10.85
C LYS A 3 29.11 -70.03 -9.70
N GLN A 4 28.21 -69.69 -8.80
CA GLN A 4 28.43 -68.98 -7.53
C GLN A 4 29.63 -69.53 -6.71
N PHE A 5 30.13 -68.79 -5.71
CA PHE A 5 29.99 -69.10 -4.27
C PHE A 5 30.76 -68.09 -3.37
N LEU A 6 30.01 -67.45 -2.44
CA LEU A 6 30.30 -67.03 -1.04
C LEU A 6 31.34 -65.91 -0.76
N GLU A 7 30.92 -64.71 -0.33
CA GLU A 7 30.48 -64.28 1.04
C GLU A 7 31.57 -64.29 2.12
N LYS A 8 31.98 -63.09 2.59
CA LYS A 8 32.09 -62.70 4.01
C LYS A 8 31.92 -61.18 4.16
N ALA A 9 30.93 -60.78 4.96
CA ALA A 9 30.69 -59.40 5.37
C ALA A 9 31.60 -59.02 6.57
N VAL A 10 32.11 -57.78 6.58
CA VAL A 10 32.43 -57.04 7.81
C VAL A 10 31.99 -55.58 7.60
N PHE A 11 31.26 -55.06 8.57
CA PHE A 11 30.55 -53.79 8.60
C PHE A 11 31.41 -52.68 9.25
N THR A 12 31.32 -51.46 8.70
CA THR A 12 31.56 -50.11 9.32
C THR A 12 32.99 -49.75 9.75
N VAL A 13 33.50 -48.52 9.51
CA VAL A 13 32.93 -47.19 9.80
C VAL A 13 33.14 -46.19 8.66
N ALA A 14 32.10 -45.41 8.36
CA ALA A 14 32.12 -44.29 7.43
C ALA A 14 32.66 -43.01 8.09
N ALA A 15 33.44 -42.23 7.35
CA ALA A 15 33.54 -40.79 7.52
C ALA A 15 33.85 -40.16 6.16
N THR A 16 32.80 -39.92 5.38
CA THR A 16 32.87 -39.14 4.15
C THR A 16 32.95 -37.67 4.55
N ALA A 17 34.10 -37.03 4.33
CA ALA A 17 34.17 -35.57 4.35
C ALA A 17 33.52 -35.06 3.05
N ALA A 18 32.21 -34.80 3.09
CA ALA A 18 31.52 -34.10 2.02
C ALA A 18 31.88 -32.61 2.10
N THR A 19 32.63 -32.12 1.11
CA THR A 19 32.84 -30.69 0.92
C THR A 19 31.51 -30.08 0.49
N VAL A 20 30.87 -29.33 1.38
CA VAL A 20 29.66 -28.57 1.05
C VAL A 20 30.09 -27.32 0.27
N VAL A 21 29.98 -27.38 -1.05
CA VAL A 21 29.87 -26.15 -1.86
C VAL A 21 28.46 -25.64 -1.62
N LEU A 22 28.31 -24.70 -0.69
CA LEU A 22 27.09 -23.88 -0.59
C LEU A 22 27.07 -22.98 -1.83
N GLY A 23 26.50 -23.51 -2.92
CA GLY A 23 26.07 -22.66 -4.01
C GLY A 23 24.97 -21.75 -3.46
N ASN A 24 25.29 -20.48 -3.22
CA ASN A 24 24.27 -19.45 -3.16
C ASN A 24 23.52 -19.54 -4.49
N LYS A 25 22.30 -20.09 -4.47
CA LYS A 25 21.37 -19.85 -5.56
C LYS A 25 21.14 -18.33 -5.55
N MET A 26 21.78 -17.62 -6.47
CA MET A 26 21.27 -16.31 -6.88
C MET A 26 19.85 -16.59 -7.35
N ALA A 27 18.86 -16.16 -6.57
CA ALA A 27 17.49 -16.15 -7.02
C ALA A 27 17.47 -15.36 -8.32
N ASP A 28 16.94 -15.95 -9.39
CA ASP A 28 16.66 -15.22 -10.61
C ASP A 28 15.67 -14.11 -10.23
N ALA A 29 16.03 -12.87 -10.53
CA ALA A 29 15.20 -11.73 -10.18
C ALA A 29 14.07 -11.65 -11.23
N ASP A 30 12.84 -11.96 -10.82
CA ASP A 30 11.69 -11.69 -11.67
C ASP A 30 11.58 -10.17 -11.85
N THR A 31 11.38 -9.77 -13.10
CA THR A 31 11.26 -8.36 -13.48
C THR A 31 9.96 -8.11 -14.21
N TYR A 32 9.37 -6.93 -14.00
CA TYR A 32 8.17 -6.45 -14.66
C TYR A 32 8.47 -5.17 -15.45
N THR A 33 8.08 -5.14 -16.73
CA THR A 33 8.17 -3.93 -17.55
C THR A 33 6.88 -3.13 -17.39
N LEU A 34 7.03 -1.91 -16.90
CA LEU A 34 5.94 -0.97 -16.65
C LEU A 34 5.18 -0.65 -17.94
N GLN A 35 3.86 -0.70 -17.84
CA GLN A 35 2.90 -0.34 -18.87
C GLN A 35 2.35 1.07 -18.63
N GLU A 36 1.65 1.62 -19.62
CA GLU A 36 0.94 2.89 -19.46
C GLU A 36 -0.11 2.78 -18.35
N GLY A 37 -0.03 3.68 -17.37
CA GLY A 37 -0.92 3.68 -16.20
C GLY A 37 -0.41 2.89 -15.00
N ASP A 38 0.75 2.24 -15.07
CA ASP A 38 1.29 1.53 -13.90
C ASP A 38 1.87 2.47 -12.83
N SER A 39 1.68 2.06 -11.58
CA SER A 39 2.26 2.66 -10.38
C SER A 39 2.98 1.58 -9.56
N PHE A 40 3.80 1.95 -8.58
CA PHE A 40 4.34 0.96 -7.64
C PHE A 40 3.24 0.16 -6.95
N PHE A 41 2.11 0.80 -6.65
CA PHE A 41 0.99 0.15 -6.00
C PHE A 41 0.29 -0.87 -6.92
N SER A 42 0.03 -0.53 -8.18
CA SER A 42 -0.61 -1.45 -9.14
C SER A 42 0.27 -2.66 -9.44
N VAL A 43 1.58 -2.45 -9.57
CA VAL A 43 2.55 -3.53 -9.80
C VAL A 43 2.70 -4.38 -8.54
N ALA A 44 2.91 -3.78 -7.38
CA ALA A 44 3.08 -4.52 -6.13
C ALA A 44 1.86 -5.41 -5.83
N GLN A 45 0.66 -4.93 -6.12
CA GLN A 45 -0.55 -5.74 -6.01
C GLN A 45 -0.52 -6.99 -6.91
N ARG A 46 -0.15 -6.84 -8.18
CA ARG A 46 -0.05 -7.97 -9.14
C ARG A 46 0.90 -9.05 -8.64
N TYR A 47 1.92 -8.64 -7.89
CA TYR A 47 2.95 -9.52 -7.32
C TYR A 47 2.73 -9.85 -5.84
N HIS A 48 1.59 -9.46 -5.26
CA HIS A 48 1.23 -9.70 -3.86
C HIS A 48 2.30 -9.25 -2.86
N MET A 49 2.90 -8.09 -3.13
CA MET A 49 3.96 -7.50 -2.32
C MET A 49 3.59 -6.09 -1.87
N ASP A 50 4.36 -5.55 -0.93
CA ASP A 50 4.21 -4.17 -0.49
C ASP A 50 4.79 -3.19 -1.52
N ALA A 51 4.08 -2.10 -1.78
CA ALA A 51 4.49 -1.12 -2.79
C ALA A 51 5.71 -0.30 -2.36
N TYR A 52 5.90 -0.06 -1.06
CA TYR A 52 7.09 0.60 -0.54
C TYR A 52 8.28 -0.34 -0.60
N GLU A 53 8.08 -1.62 -0.32
CA GLU A 53 9.09 -2.65 -0.50
C GLU A 53 9.49 -2.76 -1.97
N LEU A 54 8.52 -2.77 -2.89
CA LEU A 54 8.76 -2.73 -4.34
C LEU A 54 9.54 -1.49 -4.75
N ALA A 55 9.16 -0.30 -4.27
CA ALA A 55 9.88 0.93 -4.58
C ALA A 55 11.32 0.87 -4.05
N SER A 56 11.51 0.48 -2.79
CA SER A 56 12.83 0.46 -2.15
C SER A 56 13.77 -0.57 -2.77
N MET A 57 13.29 -1.76 -3.15
CA MET A 57 14.11 -2.76 -3.82
C MET A 57 14.55 -2.31 -5.22
N ASN A 58 13.81 -1.37 -5.79
CA ASN A 58 14.15 -0.72 -7.06
C ASN A 58 14.88 0.61 -6.88
N GLY A 59 15.35 0.92 -5.66
CA GLY A 59 16.10 2.14 -5.35
C GLY A 59 15.30 3.42 -5.56
N LYS A 60 13.97 3.36 -5.36
CA LYS A 60 13.03 4.46 -5.59
C LYS A 60 12.21 4.71 -4.33
N ASP A 61 11.82 5.96 -4.13
CA ASP A 61 10.76 6.31 -3.18
C ASP A 61 9.39 6.03 -3.80
N ILE A 62 8.38 5.81 -2.97
CA ILE A 62 7.00 5.53 -3.43
C ILE A 62 6.42 6.65 -4.31
N THR A 63 6.93 7.87 -4.17
CA THR A 63 6.55 9.07 -4.93
C THR A 63 7.37 9.27 -6.20
N SER A 64 8.34 8.39 -6.47
CA SER A 64 9.21 8.50 -7.64
C SER A 64 8.38 8.34 -8.91
N LEU A 65 8.62 9.22 -9.88
CA LEU A 65 8.02 9.06 -11.20
C LEU A 65 8.59 7.80 -11.88
N ILE A 66 7.70 6.88 -12.18
CA ILE A 66 7.97 5.71 -13.02
C ILE A 66 7.31 5.90 -14.37
N LEU A 67 7.98 5.45 -15.44
CA LEU A 67 7.52 5.65 -16.82
C LEU A 67 7.33 4.30 -17.52
N PRO A 68 6.39 4.22 -18.48
CA PRO A 68 6.21 3.02 -19.30
C PRO A 68 7.52 2.61 -19.98
N GLY A 69 7.77 1.30 -20.03
CA GLY A 69 9.01 0.71 -20.55
C GLY A 69 10.15 0.63 -19.55
N GLN A 70 10.03 1.22 -18.35
CA GLN A 70 10.98 0.97 -17.25
C GLN A 70 10.75 -0.44 -16.66
N THR A 71 11.82 -1.06 -16.20
CA THR A 71 11.76 -2.40 -15.59
C THR A 71 11.90 -2.30 -14.08
N LEU A 72 10.98 -2.94 -13.34
CA LEU A 72 11.04 -3.11 -11.89
C LEU A 72 11.39 -4.56 -11.56
N THR A 73 12.27 -4.74 -10.58
CA THR A 73 12.48 -6.01 -9.88
C THR A 73 11.29 -6.27 -8.97
N VAL A 74 10.68 -7.45 -9.03
CA VAL A 74 9.42 -7.77 -8.33
C VAL A 74 9.53 -9.00 -7.41
N ASN A 75 10.75 -9.43 -7.06
CA ASN A 75 10.98 -10.53 -6.13
C ASN A 75 11.32 -10.03 -4.71
N GLY A 76 10.29 -10.04 -3.85
CA GLY A 76 10.35 -9.92 -2.39
C GLY A 76 9.17 -10.72 -1.80
N SER A 77 9.41 -11.45 -0.71
CA SER A 77 8.55 -12.48 -0.13
C SER A 77 7.07 -12.07 -0.04
N ALA A 78 6.18 -12.89 -0.62
CA ALA A 78 4.73 -12.71 -0.54
C ALA A 78 4.25 -12.56 0.92
N ALA A 79 3.56 -11.45 1.21
CA ALA A 79 2.82 -11.31 2.46
C ALA A 79 1.59 -12.24 2.43
N PRO A 80 1.18 -12.83 3.57
CA PRO A 80 0.12 -13.82 3.61
C PRO A 80 -1.25 -13.23 3.27
N ASP A 81 -1.95 -14.00 2.44
CA ASP A 81 -3.29 -13.82 1.91
C ASP A 81 -4.41 -13.99 2.96
N ASN A 82 -5.59 -13.44 2.60
CA ASN A 82 -6.96 -13.67 3.10
C ASN A 82 -7.47 -12.82 4.30
N GLN A 83 -8.74 -12.38 4.37
CA GLN A 83 -9.89 -12.32 3.46
C GLN A 83 -11.02 -11.58 4.22
N ALA A 84 -11.89 -10.86 3.51
CA ALA A 84 -12.95 -10.02 4.05
C ALA A 84 -14.07 -10.75 4.83
N ALA A 85 -14.53 -10.14 5.93
CA ALA A 85 -15.90 -10.28 6.44
C ALA A 85 -16.29 -9.07 7.32
N ALA A 86 -17.37 -8.38 6.95
CA ALA A 86 -18.21 -7.61 7.89
C ALA A 86 -19.30 -8.57 8.45
N PRO A 87 -20.05 -8.23 9.52
CA PRO A 87 -20.05 -6.99 10.32
C PRO A 87 -19.92 -7.25 11.84
N ALA A 88 -19.53 -6.23 12.63
CA ALA A 88 -20.18 -5.88 13.90
C ALA A 88 -19.51 -4.67 14.58
N ASP A 89 -20.38 -3.75 14.92
CA ASP A 89 -20.33 -2.71 15.94
C ASP A 89 -19.64 -3.12 17.27
N THR A 90 -19.11 -2.11 18.00
CA THR A 90 -18.85 -1.99 19.46
C THR A 90 -17.41 -1.55 19.85
N THR A 91 -17.30 -0.28 20.27
CA THR A 91 -16.55 0.28 21.43
C THR A 91 -15.06 -0.05 21.70
N GLN A 92 -14.25 1.02 21.60
CA GLN A 92 -12.95 1.40 22.20
C GLN A 92 -12.08 0.42 23.05
N ALA A 93 -10.77 0.49 22.72
CA ALA A 93 -9.51 0.32 23.50
C ALA A 93 -9.15 -1.12 23.97
N THR A 94 -7.98 -1.69 23.68
CA THR A 94 -6.57 -1.28 23.86
C THR A 94 -5.68 -2.23 23.02
N THR A 95 -4.50 -1.90 22.49
CA THR A 95 -3.21 -1.89 23.21
C THR A 95 -2.13 -1.35 22.27
N GLU A 96 -1.29 -0.45 22.78
CA GLU A 96 -0.19 0.17 22.08
C GLU A 96 0.93 -0.82 21.71
N THR A 97 1.44 -0.68 20.49
CA THR A 97 2.85 -0.93 20.20
C THR A 97 3.40 0.33 19.56
N ASN A 98 4.44 0.86 20.19
CA ASN A 98 5.13 2.09 19.83
C ASN A 98 5.95 1.87 18.56
N ASP A 99 5.33 1.97 17.40
CA ASP A 99 6.00 2.34 16.16
C ASP A 99 5.57 3.77 15.84
N ALA A 100 6.45 4.75 16.06
CA ALA A 100 6.19 6.17 15.81
C ALA A 100 6.02 6.51 14.30
N ASN A 101 5.87 5.49 13.46
CA ASN A 101 5.62 5.55 12.02
C ASN A 101 4.58 4.50 11.58
N ALA A 102 3.88 3.86 12.52
CA ALA A 102 2.81 2.94 12.19
C ALA A 102 1.55 3.74 11.82
N ASN A 103 1.06 3.53 10.60
CA ASN A 103 -0.23 4.03 10.18
C ASN A 103 -1.32 3.41 11.07
N THR A 104 -1.95 4.24 11.90
CA THR A 104 -2.96 3.84 12.90
C THR A 104 -4.31 3.48 12.30
N TYR A 105 -4.52 3.77 11.02
CA TYR A 105 -5.75 3.45 10.32
C TYR A 105 -5.72 2.00 9.78
N PRO A 106 -6.87 1.30 9.75
CA PRO A 106 -6.91 -0.07 9.25
C PRO A 106 -6.48 -0.16 7.79
N VAL A 107 -5.55 -1.08 7.51
CA VAL A 107 -5.00 -1.31 6.16
C VAL A 107 -6.13 -1.45 5.14
N GLY A 108 -5.94 -0.77 4.00
CA GLY A 108 -6.86 -0.81 2.89
C GLY A 108 -8.02 0.18 2.97
N GLN A 109 -8.26 0.82 4.12
CA GLN A 109 -9.28 1.88 4.23
C GLN A 109 -8.83 3.18 3.56
N CYS A 110 -9.79 4.05 3.22
CA CYS A 110 -9.50 5.36 2.63
C CYS A 110 -8.58 6.21 3.53
N THR A 111 -8.81 6.18 4.83
CA THR A 111 -8.01 6.85 5.86
C THR A 111 -6.58 6.31 5.93
N TRP A 112 -6.41 4.98 5.85
CA TRP A 112 -5.09 4.37 5.75
C TRP A 112 -4.35 4.79 4.49
N GLY A 113 -5.02 4.74 3.33
CA GLY A 113 -4.42 5.12 2.06
C GLY A 113 -3.94 6.57 2.06
N VAL A 114 -4.76 7.49 2.58
CA VAL A 114 -4.37 8.90 2.69
C VAL A 114 -3.24 9.10 3.71
N LYS A 115 -3.30 8.50 4.91
CA LYS A 115 -2.21 8.62 5.91
C LYS A 115 -0.89 8.06 5.39
N ALA A 116 -0.93 7.06 4.51
CA ALA A 116 0.26 6.50 3.89
C ALA A 116 0.97 7.49 2.95
N VAL A 117 0.24 8.33 2.21
CA VAL A 117 0.80 9.33 1.29
C VAL A 117 0.92 10.74 1.89
N ALA A 118 0.07 11.07 2.86
CA ALA A 118 0.06 12.30 3.63
C ALA A 118 0.46 11.99 5.08
N THR A 119 1.74 11.69 5.28
CA THR A 119 2.29 11.26 6.59
C THR A 119 2.08 12.29 7.70
N TRP A 120 1.88 13.56 7.33
CA TRP A 120 1.55 14.67 8.22
C TRP A 120 0.11 14.63 8.77
N ALA A 121 -0.79 13.83 8.18
CA ALA A 121 -2.15 13.67 8.68
C ALA A 121 -2.12 13.16 10.13
N GLY A 122 -3.06 13.56 10.97
CA GLY A 122 -3.11 13.07 12.34
C GLY A 122 -3.43 11.58 12.42
N ASP A 123 -2.95 10.92 13.47
CA ASP A 123 -3.11 9.47 13.67
C ASP A 123 -4.53 9.08 14.14
N TRP A 124 -5.33 10.04 14.64
CA TRP A 124 -6.60 9.76 15.31
C TRP A 124 -7.70 10.72 14.87
N TRP A 125 -7.84 10.94 13.56
CA TRP A 125 -8.87 11.82 13.01
C TRP A 125 -10.23 11.15 12.79
N GLY A 126 -10.33 9.83 13.01
CA GLY A 126 -11.58 9.07 12.89
C GLY A 126 -11.85 8.59 11.47
N ASN A 127 -13.13 8.56 11.09
CA ASN A 127 -13.55 8.16 9.74
C ASN A 127 -13.29 9.30 8.74
N GLY A 128 -13.31 9.02 7.44
CA GLY A 128 -13.04 10.03 6.42
C GLY A 128 -13.93 11.29 6.55
N GLY A 129 -15.20 11.12 6.91
CA GLY A 129 -16.13 12.22 7.14
C GLY A 129 -15.79 13.10 8.35
N ASP A 130 -15.02 12.58 9.31
CA ASP A 130 -14.61 13.27 10.54
C ASP A 130 -13.32 14.09 10.37
N TRP A 131 -12.52 13.78 9.34
CA TRP A 131 -11.14 14.28 9.21
C TRP A 131 -11.05 15.80 9.19
N ALA A 132 -11.92 16.48 8.46
CA ALA A 132 -11.92 17.94 8.40
C ALA A 132 -12.16 18.56 9.78
N SER A 133 -13.12 18.04 10.55
CA SER A 133 -13.41 18.50 11.90
C SER A 133 -12.25 18.22 12.85
N SER A 134 -11.75 16.98 12.86
CA SER A 134 -10.63 16.54 13.70
C SER A 134 -9.34 17.31 13.42
N ALA A 135 -9.02 17.55 12.15
CA ALA A 135 -7.85 18.31 11.75
C ALA A 135 -7.96 19.78 12.17
N SER A 136 -9.15 20.40 11.98
CA SER A 136 -9.39 21.78 12.41
C SER A 136 -9.26 21.94 13.93
N ALA A 137 -9.71 20.94 14.72
CA ALA A 137 -9.56 20.93 16.17
C ALA A 137 -8.08 20.81 16.61
N GLN A 138 -7.21 20.28 15.74
CA GLN A 138 -5.77 20.19 15.96
C GLN A 138 -4.99 21.36 15.33
N GLY A 139 -5.69 22.38 14.83
CA GLY A 139 -5.08 23.60 14.31
C GLY A 139 -4.66 23.55 12.85
N TYR A 140 -5.03 22.51 12.10
CA TYR A 140 -4.85 22.51 10.65
C TYR A 140 -5.82 23.48 9.98
N THR A 141 -5.36 24.12 8.91
CA THR A 141 -6.25 24.94 8.08
C THR A 141 -7.16 24.03 7.27
N VAL A 142 -8.47 24.29 7.32
CA VAL A 142 -9.48 23.60 6.51
C VAL A 142 -10.21 24.64 5.66
N GLY A 143 -10.39 24.34 4.37
CA GLY A 143 -11.09 25.23 3.45
C GLY A 143 -11.78 24.49 2.31
N ASN A 144 -12.19 25.23 1.29
CA ASN A 144 -13.00 24.71 0.18
C ASN A 144 -12.32 24.86 -1.20
N THR A 145 -11.03 25.20 -1.23
CA THR A 145 -10.27 25.34 -2.47
C THR A 145 -9.35 24.14 -2.63
N PRO A 146 -9.43 23.39 -3.74
CA PRO A 146 -8.49 22.29 -3.97
C PRO A 146 -7.07 22.82 -4.09
N ALA A 147 -6.12 22.11 -3.49
CA ALA A 147 -4.71 22.43 -3.56
C ALA A 147 -3.91 21.12 -3.66
N VAL A 148 -2.87 21.09 -4.48
CA VAL A 148 -1.98 19.92 -4.53
C VAL A 148 -1.36 19.70 -3.15
N GLY A 149 -1.39 18.45 -2.68
CA GLY A 149 -0.90 18.08 -1.37
C GLY A 149 -1.92 18.23 -0.24
N SER A 150 -3.13 18.75 -0.50
CA SER A 150 -4.19 18.77 0.49
C SER A 150 -4.91 17.40 0.59
N ILE A 151 -5.56 17.17 1.73
CA ILE A 151 -6.46 16.04 1.90
C ILE A 151 -7.88 16.51 1.62
N MET A 152 -8.47 15.95 0.57
CA MET A 152 -9.87 16.12 0.23
C MET A 152 -10.74 15.24 1.13
N CYS A 153 -11.74 15.82 1.77
CA CYS A 153 -12.67 15.15 2.67
C CYS A 153 -14.10 15.27 2.12
N TRP A 154 -14.81 14.15 2.04
CA TRP A 154 -16.25 14.10 1.80
C TRP A 154 -16.97 13.80 3.12
N THR A 155 -17.73 14.76 3.62
CA THR A 155 -18.48 14.64 4.88
C THR A 155 -19.97 14.45 4.58
N ASP A 156 -20.47 13.23 4.78
CA ASP A 156 -21.86 12.84 4.49
C ASP A 156 -22.71 12.61 5.74
N GLY A 157 -22.14 12.80 6.94
CA GLY A 157 -22.77 12.47 8.22
C GLY A 157 -22.66 10.99 8.62
N GLY A 158 -21.98 10.17 7.81
CA GLY A 158 -21.60 8.79 8.10
C GLY A 158 -20.08 8.61 8.06
N TYR A 159 -19.61 7.51 7.45
CA TYR A 159 -18.17 7.24 7.32
C TYR A 159 -17.43 8.30 6.48
N GLY A 160 -18.13 8.92 5.53
CA GLY A 160 -17.52 9.80 4.54
C GLY A 160 -16.43 9.12 3.71
N HIS A 161 -15.56 9.93 3.12
CA HIS A 161 -14.42 9.46 2.35
C HIS A 161 -13.28 10.47 2.38
N VAL A 162 -12.04 10.03 2.18
CA VAL A 162 -10.88 10.91 2.05
C VAL A 162 -9.99 10.48 0.89
N ALA A 163 -9.36 11.47 0.27
CA ALA A 163 -8.38 11.28 -0.78
C ALA A 163 -7.29 12.35 -0.72
N TYR A 164 -6.10 12.05 -1.26
CA TYR A 164 -4.98 12.98 -1.34
C TYR A 164 -4.91 13.64 -2.71
N VAL A 165 -4.93 14.97 -2.77
CA VAL A 165 -4.94 15.71 -4.03
C VAL A 165 -3.56 15.74 -4.66
N THR A 166 -3.43 15.19 -5.87
CA THR A 166 -2.15 15.13 -6.62
C THR A 166 -2.05 16.17 -7.72
N ALA A 167 -3.17 16.65 -8.25
CA ALA A 167 -3.20 17.70 -9.27
C ALA A 167 -4.46 18.56 -9.15
N VAL A 168 -4.33 19.84 -9.48
CA VAL A 168 -5.44 20.79 -9.61
C VAL A 168 -5.34 21.46 -10.98
N GLY A 169 -6.40 21.34 -11.78
CA GLY A 169 -6.50 21.93 -13.11
C GLY A 169 -7.03 23.36 -13.04
N GLU A 170 -6.77 24.14 -14.10
CA GLU A 170 -7.28 25.51 -14.23
C GLU A 170 -8.83 25.58 -14.23
N ASP A 171 -9.48 24.48 -14.60
CA ASP A 171 -10.93 24.32 -14.63
C ASP A 171 -11.54 23.89 -13.28
N GLY A 172 -10.75 23.82 -12.21
CA GLY A 172 -11.17 23.30 -10.90
C GLY A 172 -11.20 21.77 -10.81
N LYS A 173 -10.88 21.10 -11.93
CA LYS A 173 -10.30 19.77 -12.08
C LYS A 173 -9.47 19.28 -10.89
N VAL A 174 -9.70 18.10 -10.33
CA VAL A 174 -8.67 17.47 -9.49
C VAL A 174 -8.35 16.05 -9.94
N GLN A 175 -7.12 15.62 -9.67
CA GLN A 175 -6.76 14.21 -9.56
C GLN A 175 -6.41 13.90 -8.10
N VAL A 176 -6.69 12.67 -7.68
CA VAL A 176 -6.44 12.24 -6.31
C VAL A 176 -5.81 10.84 -6.26
N LEU A 177 -5.08 10.57 -5.18
CA LEU A 177 -4.78 9.22 -4.72
C LEU A 177 -5.74 8.87 -3.59
N GLU A 178 -6.34 7.69 -3.66
CA GLU A 178 -7.26 7.22 -2.63
C GLU A 178 -7.16 5.70 -2.48
N SER A 179 -7.75 5.18 -1.41
CA SER A 179 -7.89 3.75 -1.15
C SER A 179 -9.34 3.44 -0.79
N ASN A 180 -9.74 2.19 -0.97
CA ASN A 180 -11.11 1.71 -0.79
C ASN A 180 -12.15 2.43 -1.65
N TYR A 181 -11.77 2.91 -2.83
CA TYR A 181 -12.74 3.36 -3.82
C TYR A 181 -13.27 2.13 -4.55
N LYS A 182 -14.59 1.90 -4.55
CA LYS A 182 -15.24 0.73 -5.21
C LYS A 182 -14.60 -0.62 -4.86
N ASP A 183 -14.21 -0.82 -3.59
CA ASP A 183 -13.53 -2.02 -3.07
C ASP A 183 -12.08 -2.23 -3.54
N GLN A 184 -11.46 -1.24 -4.19
CA GLN A 184 -10.02 -1.25 -4.47
C GLN A 184 -9.23 -0.71 -3.25
N GLN A 185 -8.70 -1.61 -2.43
CA GLN A 185 -8.05 -1.31 -1.15
C GLN A 185 -6.58 -0.86 -1.24
N TRP A 186 -6.01 -0.70 -2.43
CA TRP A 186 -4.67 -0.13 -2.60
C TRP A 186 -4.77 1.36 -2.89
N VAL A 187 -3.66 2.08 -2.72
CA VAL A 187 -3.61 3.50 -3.07
C VAL A 187 -3.40 3.64 -4.57
N ASP A 188 -4.34 4.29 -5.27
CA ASP A 188 -4.20 4.59 -6.69
C ASP A 188 -5.05 5.79 -7.09
N ASN A 189 -4.90 6.21 -8.35
CA ASN A 189 -5.76 7.20 -8.99
C ASN A 189 -6.89 6.51 -9.76
N TYR A 190 -8.02 6.28 -9.10
CA TYR A 190 -9.17 5.59 -9.69
C TYR A 190 -10.08 6.49 -10.53
N ARG A 191 -9.98 7.82 -10.36
CA ARG A 191 -10.94 8.77 -10.94
C ARG A 191 -10.40 9.52 -12.15
N GLY A 192 -9.07 9.61 -12.30
CA GLY A 192 -8.45 10.55 -13.23
C GLY A 192 -8.84 11.99 -12.88
N TRP A 193 -9.05 12.83 -13.89
CA TRP A 193 -9.57 14.19 -13.70
C TRP A 193 -11.08 14.17 -13.44
N PHE A 194 -11.52 14.69 -12.29
CA PHE A 194 -12.95 14.77 -11.95
C PHE A 194 -13.30 16.09 -11.26
N ASP A 195 -14.55 16.53 -11.43
CA ASP A 195 -15.09 17.68 -10.69
C ASP A 195 -15.32 17.28 -9.23
N PRO A 196 -14.61 17.90 -8.26
CA PRO A 196 -14.76 17.55 -6.86
C PRO A 196 -16.20 17.69 -6.35
N ASN A 197 -16.96 18.67 -6.86
CA ASN A 197 -18.34 18.93 -6.45
C ASN A 197 -19.36 18.01 -7.13
N ASN A 198 -18.94 17.23 -8.14
CA ASN A 198 -19.76 16.25 -8.84
C ASN A 198 -19.03 14.90 -8.97
N SER A 199 -18.45 14.47 -7.85
CA SER A 199 -17.54 13.32 -7.79
C SER A 199 -18.24 11.95 -7.73
N GLY A 200 -19.57 11.92 -7.57
CA GLY A 200 -20.33 10.69 -7.30
C GLY A 200 -20.13 10.11 -5.90
N THR A 201 -19.24 10.70 -5.08
CA THR A 201 -19.09 10.38 -3.65
C THR A 201 -20.02 11.27 -2.84
N PRO A 202 -20.91 10.71 -1.99
CA PRO A 202 -21.79 11.50 -1.14
C PRO A 202 -21.02 12.40 -0.17
N GLY A 203 -21.62 13.53 0.20
CA GLY A 203 -21.10 14.43 1.23
C GLY A 203 -20.61 15.78 0.71
N SER A 204 -20.43 16.71 1.64
CA SER A 204 -19.83 18.01 1.35
C SER A 204 -18.32 17.90 1.25
N VAL A 205 -17.74 18.61 0.28
CA VAL A 205 -16.29 18.61 0.04
C VAL A 205 -15.60 19.72 0.82
N SER A 206 -14.51 19.34 1.49
CA SER A 206 -13.55 20.25 2.11
C SER A 206 -12.12 19.75 1.90
N TYR A 207 -11.14 20.61 2.18
CA TYR A 207 -9.73 20.31 2.03
C TYR A 207 -8.98 20.69 3.30
N ILE A 208 -8.20 19.75 3.84
CA ILE A 208 -7.25 19.97 4.91
C ILE A 208 -5.91 20.28 4.27
N TYR A 209 -5.30 21.43 4.60
CA TYR A 209 -4.00 21.81 4.05
C TYR A 209 -2.87 21.36 4.98
N PRO A 210 -1.71 20.96 4.42
CA PRO A 210 -0.51 20.79 5.24
C PRO A 210 -0.12 22.13 5.88
N ASN A 211 0.34 22.08 7.13
CA ASN A 211 0.84 23.25 7.86
C ASN A 211 2.27 23.62 7.45
#